data_AF-A0A1B7N7I0-F1
#
_entry.id   AF-A0A1B7N7I0-F1
#
_cell.length_a   1.000
_cell.length_b   1.000
_cell.length_c   1.000
_cell.angle_alpha   90.00
_cell.angle_beta   90.00
_cell.angle_gamma   90.00
#
_symmetry.space_group_name_H-M   'P 1'
#
loop_
_entity.id
_entity.type
_entity.pdbx_description
1 polymer ?
#
loop_
_entity_poly.entity_id
_entity_poly.type
_entity_poly.pdbx_seq_one_letter_code
_entity_poly.pdbx_strand_id
1 'polypeptide(L)' 'FLPPYSPDLNPIEEAFSKIKHWLRHHQEYYLATTHNGIIFDMYEVVEIITPDDAHGYFIHAGY' A
#
# COMPACT_ATOMS: atom_id res chain seq x y z
N PHE A 1 11.17 -10.45 16.90
CA PHE A 1 9.88 -11.07 17.26
C PHE A 1 8.87 -9.94 17.36
N LEU A 2 7.79 -9.95 16.56
CA LEU A 2 6.73 -8.94 16.67
C LEU A 2 5.78 -9.37 17.81
N PRO A 3 5.46 -8.48 18.76
CA PRO A 3 4.40 -8.75 19.72
C PRO A 3 3.05 -8.90 18.99
N PRO A 4 2.15 -9.77 19.47
CA PRO A 4 0.80 -9.87 18.92
C PRO A 4 0.08 -8.52 18.93
N TYR A 5 -0.68 -8.22 17.88
CA TYR A 5 -1.47 -6.98 17.74
C TYR A 5 -0.66 -5.68 17.83
N SER A 6 0.59 -5.68 17.34
CA SER A 6 1.41 -4.47 17.20
C SER A 6 1.48 -4.01 15.74
N PRO A 7 0.38 -3.52 15.14
CA PRO A 7 0.38 -3.04 13.76
C PRO A 7 1.39 -1.91 13.54
N ASP A 8 1.61 -1.07 14.56
CA ASP A 8 2.58 0.03 14.53
C ASP A 8 4.04 -0.45 14.36
N LEU A 9 4.32 -1.73 14.63
CA LEU A 9 5.65 -2.34 14.48
C LEU A 9 5.79 -3.15 13.18
N ASN A 10 4.82 -3.03 12.27
CA ASN A 10 4.80 -3.73 10.99
C ASN A 10 4.83 -2.74 9.82
N PRO A 11 5.96 -2.64 9.07
CA PRO A 11 6.13 -1.62 8.02
C PRO A 11 5.12 -1.77 6.86
N ILE A 12 4.49 -2.93 6.70
CA ILE A 12 3.47 -3.14 5.66
C ILE A 12 2.19 -2.31 5.88
N GLU A 13 1.90 -1.91 7.12
CA GLU A 13 0.68 -1.15 7.45
C GLU A 13 0.68 0.25 6.82
N GLU A 14 1.85 0.90 6.75
CA GLU A 14 2.02 2.19 6.08
C GLU A 14 1.90 2.07 4.56
N ALA A 15 2.54 1.04 3.98
CA ALA A 15 2.41 0.74 2.56
C ALA A 15 0.94 0.52 2.17
N PHE A 16 0.20 -0.31 2.93
CA PHE A 16 -1.24 -0.50 2.70
C PHE A 16 -2.05 0.77 2.91
N SER A 17 -1.67 1.62 3.86
CA SER A 17 -2.34 2.90 4.09
C SER A 17 -2.18 3.85 2.91
N LYS A 18 -0.97 3.97 2.34
CA LYS A 18 -0.71 4.74 1.10
C LYS A 18 -1.49 4.19 -0.10
N ILE A 19 -1.48 2.87 -0.29
CA ILE A 19 -2.27 2.18 -1.34
C ILE A 19 -3.76 2.48 -1.18
N LYS A 20 -4.34 2.28 0.01
CA LYS A 20 -5.75 2.57 0.27
C LYS A 20 -6.10 4.04 0.00
N HIS A 21 -5.23 4.97 0.39
CA HIS A 21 -5.43 6.39 0.13
C HIS A 21 -5.46 6.69 -1.37
N TRP A 22 -4.52 6.15 -2.13
CA TRP A 22 -4.45 6.31 -3.58
C TRP A 22 -5.68 5.74 -4.30
N LEU A 23 -6.08 4.51 -3.94
CA LEU A 23 -7.26 3.85 -4.49
C LEU A 23 -8.54 4.65 -4.25
N ARG A 24 -8.72 5.22 -3.06
CA ARG A 24 -9.88 6.07 -2.74
C ARG A 24 -9.89 7.36 -3.56
N HIS A 25 -8.73 7.96 -3.79
CA HIS A 25 -8.61 9.16 -4.62
C HIS A 25 -8.94 8.91 -6.10
N HIS A 26 -8.70 7.69 -6.59
CA HIS A 26 -8.90 7.30 -7.99
C HIS A 26 -10.04 6.29 -8.16
N GLN A 27 -10.96 6.24 -7.20
CA GLN A 27 -11.97 5.19 -7.11
C GLN A 27 -12.84 5.12 -8.38
N GLU A 28 -13.14 6.25 -9.02
CA GLU A 28 -13.92 6.30 -10.26
C GLU A 28 -13.23 5.56 -11.43
N TYR A 29 -11.91 5.67 -11.55
CA TYR A 29 -11.12 4.98 -12.56
C TYR A 29 -11.20 3.45 -12.36
N TYR A 30 -10.92 2.99 -11.14
CA TYR A 30 -10.91 1.55 -10.83
C TYR A 30 -12.30 0.89 -10.84
N LEU A 31 -13.36 1.64 -10.55
CA LEU A 31 -14.74 1.14 -10.64
C LEU A 31 -15.22 0.99 -12.09
N ALA A 32 -14.63 1.73 -13.04
CA ALA A 32 -14.91 1.58 -14.46
C ALA A 32 -14.21 0.35 -15.08
N THR A 33 -13.18 -0.16 -14.41
CA THR A 33 -12.42 -1.32 -14.86
C THR A 33 -13.16 -2.63 -14.59
N THR A 34 -13.17 -3.55 -15.56
CA THR A 34 -13.82 -4.86 -15.42
C THR A 34 -12.87 -6.02 -15.76
N HIS A 35 -13.22 -7.22 -15.30
CA HIS A 35 -12.49 -8.46 -15.59
C HIS A 35 -10.99 -8.36 -15.20
N ASN A 36 -10.10 -8.74 -16.12
CA ASN A 36 -8.66 -8.77 -15.90
C ASN A 36 -8.05 -7.37 -15.69
N GLY A 37 -8.75 -6.29 -16.08
CA GLY A 37 -8.26 -4.93 -15.91
C GLY A 37 -7.99 -4.59 -14.44
N ILE A 38 -8.79 -5.12 -13.51
CA ILE A 38 -8.62 -4.90 -12.07
C ILE A 38 -7.26 -5.39 -11.57
N ILE A 39 -6.75 -6.49 -12.16
CA ILE A 39 -5.44 -7.04 -11.80
C ILE A 39 -4.32 -6.14 -12.33
N PHE A 40 -4.43 -5.64 -13.55
CA PHE A 40 -3.45 -4.70 -14.11
C PHE A 40 -3.40 -3.38 -13.33
N ASP A 41 -4.56 -2.87 -12.96
CA ASP A 41 -4.71 -1.69 -12.09
C ASP A 41 -4.04 -1.90 -10.72
N MET A 42 -4.15 -3.10 -10.14
CA MET A 42 -3.46 -3.43 -8.88
C MET A 42 -1.94 -3.45 -9.03
N TYR A 43 -1.41 -3.93 -10.17
CA TYR A 43 0.03 -3.87 -10.46
C TYR A 43 0.52 -2.42 -10.58
N GLU A 44 -0.26 -1.54 -11.19
CA GLU A 44 0.09 -0.11 -11.27
C GLU A 44 0.06 0.56 -9.89
N VAL A 45 -0.94 0.23 -9.07
CA VAL A 45 -1.10 0.82 -7.73
C VAL A 45 0.06 0.49 -6.81
N VAL A 46 0.68 -0.70 -6.91
CA VAL A 46 1.82 -1.03 -6.05
C VAL A 46 3.09 -0.24 -6.42
N GLU A 47 3.20 0.25 -7.66
CA GLU A 47 4.33 1.07 -8.13
C GLU A 47 4.36 2.47 -7.49
N ILE A 48 3.29 2.90 -6.80
CA ILE A 48 3.29 4.18 -6.06
C ILE A 48 4.20 4.15 -4.81
N ILE A 49 4.61 2.95 -4.39
CA ILE A 49 5.52 2.76 -3.26
C ILE A 49 6.95 2.86 -3.78
N THR A 50 7.62 3.95 -3.43
CA THR A 50 9.02 4.17 -3.83
C THR A 50 9.99 3.45 -2.89
N PRO A 51 11.26 3.27 -3.30
CA PRO A 51 12.30 2.77 -2.39
C PRO A 51 12.47 3.64 -1.13
N ASP A 52 12.36 4.96 -1.26
CA ASP A 52 12.45 5.89 -0.13
C ASP A 52 11.27 5.75 0.84
N ASP A 53 10.04 5.55 0.30
CA ASP A 53 8.88 5.22 1.12
C ASP A 53 9.13 3.94 1.93
N ALA A 54 9.55 2.87 1.24
CA ALA A 54 9.80 1.57 1.88
C ALA A 54 10.85 1.71 3.00
N HIS A 55 11.95 2.40 2.73
CA HIS A 55 12.98 2.67 3.73
C HIS A 55 12.42 3.46 4.93
N GLY A 56 11.59 4.47 4.67
CA GLY A 56 10.89 5.22 5.72
C GLY A 56 9.98 4.35 6.59
N TYR A 57 9.23 3.41 5.99
CA TYR A 57 8.33 2.51 6.71
C TYR A 57 9.10 1.56 7.64
N PHE A 58 10.24 1.03 7.19
CA PHE A 58 11.10 0.20 8.04
C PHE A 58 11.63 1.00 9.24
N ILE A 59 12.13 2.23 9.02
CA ILE A 59 12.62 3.10 10.09
C ILE A 59 11.49 3.40 11.10
N HIS A 60 10.31 3.76 10.63
CA HIS A 60 9.18 4.11 11.49
C HIS A 60 8.71 2.91 12.33
N ALA A 61 8.72 1.71 11.75
CA ALA A 61 8.44 0.46 12.46
C ALA A 61 9.59 -0.03 13.37
N GLY A 62 10.74 0.66 13.37
CA GLY A 62 11.87 0.39 14.27
C GLY A 62 12.93 -0.57 13.74
N TYR A 63 13.08 -0.69 12.41
CA TYR A 63 14.05 -1.56 11.72
C TYR A 63 15.16 -0.77 11.02
#